data_AF-A0A8J5SFQ1-F1
#
_entry.id   AF-A0A8J5SFQ1-F1
#
_cell.length_a   1.000
_cell.length_b   1.000
_cell.length_c   1.000
_cell.angle_alpha   90.00
_cell.angle_beta   90.00
_cell.angle_gamma   90.00
#
_symmetry.space_group_name_H-M   'P 1'
#
loop_
_entity.id
_entity.type
_entity.pdbx_description
1 polymer ?
#
loop_
_entity_poly.entity_id
_entity_poly.type
_entity_poly.pdbx_seq_one_letter_code
_entity_poly.pdbx_strand_id
1 'polypeptide(L)'
;MGNVAFGAGQIRRRPAVEERLTQPRRLIRQLSDVDSGRLRRLIRSGNLAPCFDAAEDAAGHAEDCPICFYFYPSLNRSKCCGKGICTECFLQLMPSKSSKVVHCPFCKTASYAVEYRGTRTKREKKLDRPEEENVNEAKKKIQSTSQIADELVQP
;
A
#
# COMPACT_ATOMS: atom_id res chain seq x y z
N MET A 1 -21.58 6.16 -46.55
CA MET A 1 -21.47 7.22 -45.52
C MET A 1 -21.85 6.59 -44.18
N GLY A 2 -20.88 6.02 -43.45
CA GLY A 2 -21.12 5.38 -42.16
C GLY A 2 -20.35 6.14 -41.09
N ASN A 3 -21.05 6.87 -40.23
CA ASN A 3 -20.45 7.61 -39.13
C ASN A 3 -20.24 6.67 -37.93
N VAL A 4 -18.98 6.43 -37.58
CA VAL A 4 -18.62 5.70 -36.36
C VAL A 4 -18.52 6.72 -35.23
N ALA A 5 -19.55 6.78 -34.37
CA ALA A 5 -19.50 7.57 -33.15
C ALA A 5 -18.58 6.87 -32.14
N PHE A 6 -17.36 7.38 -31.96
CA PHE A 6 -16.48 6.95 -30.88
C PHE A 6 -17.00 7.50 -29.55
N GLY A 7 -17.52 6.60 -28.72
CA GLY A 7 -18.07 6.90 -27.41
C GLY A 7 -17.05 7.63 -26.52
N ALA A 8 -17.49 8.75 -25.96
CA ALA A 8 -16.76 9.46 -24.92
C ALA A 8 -16.55 8.54 -23.72
N GLY A 9 -15.31 8.07 -23.54
CA GLY A 9 -14.89 7.37 -22.33
C GLY A 9 -15.13 8.28 -21.14
N GLN A 10 -16.12 7.95 -20.32
CA GLN A 10 -16.40 8.65 -19.07
C GLN A 10 -15.14 8.57 -18.19
N ILE A 11 -14.37 9.66 -18.12
CA ILE A 11 -13.34 9.84 -17.11
C ILE A 11 -14.08 9.82 -15.77
N ARG A 12 -14.09 8.67 -15.10
CA ARG A 12 -14.65 8.51 -13.76
C ARG A 12 -13.86 9.45 -12.85
N ARG A 13 -14.42 10.64 -12.58
CA ARG A 13 -13.84 11.60 -11.64
C ARG A 13 -13.67 10.87 -10.31
N ARG A 14 -12.42 10.73 -9.85
CA ARG A 14 -12.13 10.16 -8.54
C ARG A 14 -12.91 10.97 -7.49
N PRO A 15 -13.56 10.31 -6.51
CA PRO A 15 -14.23 11.01 -5.41
C PRO A 15 -13.27 12.00 -4.75
N ALA A 16 -13.80 13.16 -4.34
CA ALA A 16 -13.00 14.16 -3.64
C ALA A 16 -12.45 13.55 -2.32
N VAL A 17 -11.13 13.61 -2.13
CA VAL A 17 -10.49 13.17 -0.88
C VAL A 17 -10.76 14.21 0.20
N GLU A 18 -11.25 13.77 1.36
CA GLU A 18 -11.48 14.64 2.52
C GLU A 18 -10.21 15.39 2.94
N GLU A 19 -10.35 16.67 3.29
CA GLU A 19 -9.21 17.55 3.62
C GLU A 19 -8.34 16.97 4.74
N ARG A 20 -8.96 16.36 5.74
CA ARG A 20 -8.26 15.75 6.89
C ARG A 20 -7.30 14.62 6.50
N LEU A 21 -7.57 13.94 5.38
CA LEU A 21 -6.75 12.84 4.85
C LEU A 21 -5.63 13.35 3.93
N THR A 22 -5.53 14.66 3.73
CA THR A 22 -4.44 15.28 2.96
C THR A 22 -3.31 15.82 3.85
N GLN A 23 -3.46 15.67 5.16
CA GLN A 23 -2.56 16.20 6.17
C GLN A 23 -2.03 15.06 7.05
N PRO A 24 -0.71 15.00 7.32
CA PRO A 24 -0.14 14.01 8.21
C PRO A 24 -0.46 14.36 9.68
N ARG A 25 -0.69 13.33 10.50
CA ARG A 25 -1.12 13.44 11.91
C ARG A 25 -0.14 12.75 12.87
N ARG A 26 0.49 11.65 12.45
CA ARG A 26 1.40 10.83 13.26
C ARG A 26 2.85 10.96 12.81
N LEU A 27 3.34 12.19 12.75
CA LEU A 27 4.76 12.43 12.45
C LEU A 27 5.56 12.47 13.74
N ILE A 28 6.55 11.57 13.86
CA ILE A 28 7.46 11.53 15.02
C ILE A 28 8.37 12.77 15.04
N ARG A 29 8.71 13.31 13.86
CA ARG A 29 9.53 14.51 13.71
C ARG A 29 8.71 15.65 13.12
N GLN A 30 8.98 16.87 13.56
CA GLN A 30 8.50 18.06 12.86
C GLN A 30 9.06 18.07 11.44
N LEU A 31 8.17 17.90 10.46
CA LEU A 31 8.46 18.05 9.05
C LEU A 31 8.21 19.52 8.65
N SER A 32 9.02 20.44 9.20
CA SER A 32 8.93 21.88 8.89
C SER A 32 9.07 22.20 7.40
N ASP A 33 9.62 21.26 6.63
CA ASP A 33 10.00 21.45 5.23
C ASP A 33 9.12 20.65 4.25
N VAL A 34 8.13 19.88 4.74
CA VAL A 34 7.16 19.25 3.85
C VAL A 34 6.19 20.32 3.37
N ASP A 35 6.25 20.61 2.06
CA ASP A 35 5.27 21.47 1.40
C ASP A 35 3.88 20.79 1.44
N SER A 36 3.09 21.17 2.43
CA SER A 36 1.71 20.71 2.63
C SER A 36 0.83 20.95 1.40
N GLY A 37 1.08 22.02 0.63
CA GLY A 37 0.37 22.30 -0.61
C GLY A 37 0.72 21.33 -1.73
N ARG A 38 2.00 20.96 -1.86
CA ARG A 38 2.43 19.89 -2.79
C ARG A 38 1.91 18.52 -2.35
N LEU A 39 1.98 18.19 -1.07
CA LEU A 39 1.45 16.94 -0.53
C LEU A 39 -0.04 16.79 -0.83
N ARG A 40 -0.84 17.82 -0.51
CA ARG A 40 -2.28 17.86 -0.79
C ARG A 40 -2.57 17.64 -2.29
N ARG A 41 -1.81 18.28 -3.17
CA ARG A 41 -1.96 18.11 -4.63
C ARG A 41 -1.65 16.67 -5.08
N LEU A 42 -0.60 16.05 -4.55
CA LEU A 42 -0.24 14.66 -4.87
C LEU A 42 -1.31 13.68 -4.42
N ILE A 43 -1.89 13.88 -3.24
CA ILE A 43 -2.98 13.03 -2.72
C ILE A 43 -4.25 13.20 -3.55
N ARG A 44 -4.67 14.44 -3.83
CA ARG A 44 -5.91 14.71 -4.58
C ARG A 44 -5.83 14.29 -6.06
N SER A 45 -4.66 14.39 -6.68
CA SER A 45 -4.41 13.80 -8.01
C SER A 45 -4.27 12.28 -7.96
N GLY A 46 -4.11 11.71 -6.77
CA GLY A 46 -3.94 10.29 -6.50
C GLY A 46 -2.64 9.73 -7.07
N ASN A 47 -1.58 10.54 -7.03
CA ASN A 47 -0.19 10.12 -7.17
C ASN A 47 0.41 9.62 -5.85
N LEU A 48 -0.25 9.92 -4.72
CA LEU A 48 0.11 9.46 -3.39
C LEU A 48 -1.15 8.99 -2.65
N ALA A 49 -1.02 7.96 -1.81
CA ALA A 49 -2.12 7.50 -0.97
C ALA A 49 -2.51 8.61 0.03
N PRO A 50 -3.81 8.76 0.35
CA PRO A 50 -4.23 9.60 1.46
C PRO A 50 -3.52 9.25 2.78
N CYS A 51 -3.38 10.22 3.68
CA CYS A 51 -2.94 10.03 5.05
C CYS A 51 -4.07 9.37 5.86
N PHE A 52 -4.34 8.09 5.58
CA PHE A 52 -5.36 7.32 6.27
C PHE A 52 -5.09 7.21 7.77
N ASP A 53 -6.17 7.14 8.54
CA ASP A 53 -6.09 6.81 9.96
C ASP A 53 -5.57 5.37 10.11
N ALA A 54 -4.76 5.14 11.15
CA ALA A 54 -4.20 3.83 11.45
C ALA A 54 -5.25 3.03 12.20
N ALA A 55 -5.41 1.76 11.81
CA ALA A 55 -6.19 0.80 12.55
C ALA A 55 -5.27 -0.26 13.19
N GLU A 56 -5.60 -0.68 14.40
CA GLU A 56 -4.88 -1.73 15.14
C GLU A 56 -5.22 -3.13 14.62
N ASP A 57 -6.39 -3.30 14.01
CA ASP A 57 -6.85 -4.56 13.46
C ASP A 57 -7.21 -4.47 11.97
N ALA A 58 -7.32 -5.64 11.34
CA ALA A 58 -7.61 -5.77 9.93
C ALA A 58 -9.11 -5.67 9.62
N ALA A 59 -9.95 -5.12 10.51
CA ALA A 59 -11.41 -5.10 10.40
C ALA A 59 -11.90 -4.25 9.21
N GLY A 60 -11.74 -4.76 7.99
CA GLY A 60 -12.06 -4.10 6.73
C GLY A 60 -10.89 -3.39 6.02
N HIS A 61 -9.68 -3.45 6.56
CA HIS A 61 -8.47 -2.85 5.98
C HIS A 61 -7.68 -3.87 5.16
N ALA A 62 -7.11 -3.44 4.03
CA ALA A 62 -6.57 -4.37 3.04
C ALA A 62 -5.11 -4.77 3.29
N GLU A 63 -4.33 -3.95 4.00
CA GLU A 63 -2.88 -4.09 4.06
C GLU A 63 -2.26 -3.47 5.32
N ASP A 64 -1.21 -4.10 5.85
CA ASP A 64 -0.37 -3.61 6.95
C ASP A 64 0.88 -2.89 6.43
N CYS A 65 1.26 -1.79 7.09
CA CYS A 65 2.50 -1.10 6.79
C CYS A 65 3.67 -1.76 7.56
N PRO A 66 4.68 -2.37 6.90
CA PRO A 66 5.77 -3.08 7.58
C PRO A 66 6.73 -2.19 8.39
N ILE A 67 6.51 -0.87 8.39
CA ILE A 67 7.31 0.10 9.16
C ILE A 67 6.65 0.44 10.49
N CYS A 68 5.32 0.61 10.50
CA CYS A 68 4.58 1.02 11.71
C CYS A 68 3.58 -0.02 12.21
N PHE A 69 3.43 -1.14 11.50
CA PHE A 69 2.61 -2.30 11.86
C PHE A 69 1.10 -2.03 12.02
N TYR A 70 0.61 -0.87 11.56
CA TYR A 70 -0.81 -0.57 11.50
C TYR A 70 -1.43 -0.94 10.16
N PHE A 71 -2.74 -1.17 10.16
CA PHE A 71 -3.55 -1.48 8.99
C PHE A 71 -4.10 -0.21 8.33
N TYR A 72 -4.16 -0.23 7.00
CA TYR A 72 -4.66 0.88 6.19
C TYR A 72 -5.55 0.39 5.04
N PRO A 73 -6.48 1.23 4.54
CA PRO A 73 -7.30 0.90 3.36
C PRO A 73 -6.48 0.64 2.09
N SER A 74 -5.32 1.29 1.95
CA SER A 74 -4.38 1.09 0.85
C SER A 74 -3.03 1.75 1.18
N LEU A 75 -1.95 1.22 0.61
CA LEU A 75 -0.59 1.72 0.78
C LEU A 75 0.00 2.25 -0.53
N ASN A 76 1.05 3.06 -0.42
CA ASN A 76 1.91 3.37 -1.55
C ASN A 76 2.81 2.18 -1.87
N ARG A 77 3.17 1.99 -3.14
CA ARG A 77 4.09 0.94 -3.60
C ARG A 77 5.46 1.53 -3.86
N SER A 78 6.50 0.93 -3.30
CA SER A 78 7.88 1.22 -3.68
C SER A 78 8.08 0.90 -5.17
N LYS A 79 8.57 1.87 -5.96
CA LYS A 79 8.78 1.64 -7.40
C LYS A 79 9.81 0.56 -7.71
N CYS A 80 10.79 0.36 -6.82
CA CYS A 80 11.89 -0.59 -7.01
C CYS A 80 11.52 -2.05 -6.68
N CYS A 81 10.62 -2.30 -5.72
CA CYS A 81 10.35 -3.66 -5.24
C CYS A 81 8.87 -3.95 -4.93
N GLY A 82 7.97 -3.00 -5.18
CA GLY A 82 6.53 -3.17 -4.99
C GLY A 82 6.05 -3.25 -3.54
N LYS A 83 6.94 -3.20 -2.54
CA LYS A 83 6.57 -3.27 -1.12
C LYS A 83 5.70 -2.07 -0.71
N GLY A 84 4.76 -2.33 0.20
CA GLY A 84 3.80 -1.33 0.70
C GLY A 84 4.40 -0.40 1.75
N ILE A 85 4.01 0.88 1.74
CA ILE A 85 4.34 1.86 2.78
C ILE A 85 3.21 2.90 2.94
N CYS A 86 2.84 3.23 4.18
CA CYS A 86 1.85 4.29 4.42
C CYS A 86 2.46 5.67 4.13
N THR A 87 1.60 6.65 3.83
CA THR A 87 2.06 7.99 3.44
C THR A 87 2.87 8.68 4.54
N GLU A 88 2.50 8.49 5.81
CA GLU A 88 3.23 9.12 6.93
C GLU A 88 4.61 8.50 7.16
N CYS A 89 4.75 7.17 7.06
CA CYS A 89 6.07 6.53 7.12
C CYS A 89 6.93 6.93 5.93
N PHE A 90 6.35 7.06 4.74
CA PHE A 90 7.06 7.57 3.56
C PHE A 90 7.59 9.00 3.81
N LEU A 91 6.75 9.91 4.30
CA LEU A 91 7.16 11.28 4.60
C LEU A 91 8.30 11.36 5.65
N GLN A 92 8.30 10.46 6.63
CA GLN A 92 9.37 10.38 7.65
C GLN A 92 10.71 9.90 7.09
N LEU A 93 10.70 9.11 6.00
CA LEU A 93 11.93 8.69 5.32
C LEU A 93 12.50 9.77 4.39
N MET A 94 11.66 10.70 3.93
CA MET A 94 12.10 11.73 3.00
C MET A 94 12.86 12.84 3.76
N PRO A 95 14.12 13.12 3.37
CA PRO A 95 14.95 14.09 4.06
C PRO A 95 14.40 15.50 3.83
N SER A 96 14.52 16.35 4.85
CA SER A 96 13.86 17.65 4.86
C SER A 96 14.63 18.74 4.10
N LYS A 97 15.98 18.65 4.01
CA LYS A 97 16.84 19.66 3.33
C LYS A 97 18.10 19.14 2.63
N SER A 98 18.22 17.83 2.35
CA SER A 98 19.49 17.29 1.83
C SER A 98 19.34 16.59 0.49
N SER A 99 20.30 16.82 -0.41
CA SER A 99 20.59 16.05 -1.63
C SER A 99 21.00 14.59 -1.37
N LYS A 100 20.81 14.08 -0.15
CA LYS A 100 21.13 12.70 0.21
C LYS A 100 20.18 11.76 -0.50
N VAL A 101 20.77 10.80 -1.20
CA VAL A 101 20.04 9.71 -1.83
C VAL A 101 19.34 8.90 -0.75
N VAL A 102 18.01 8.87 -0.80
CA VAL A 102 17.21 8.00 0.06
C VAL A 102 17.26 6.58 -0.51
N HIS A 103 17.61 5.62 0.34
CA HIS A 103 17.60 4.22 -0.02
C HIS A 103 16.27 3.59 0.39
N CYS A 104 15.77 2.65 -0.40
CA CYS A 104 14.56 1.92 -0.10
C CYS A 104 14.69 1.23 1.26
N PRO A 105 13.74 1.40 2.19
CA PRO A 105 13.82 0.75 3.50
C PRO A 105 13.82 -0.78 3.38
N PHE A 106 13.22 -1.31 2.31
CA PHE A 106 13.00 -2.74 2.09
C PHE A 106 14.13 -3.45 1.35
N CYS A 107 14.53 -2.94 0.18
CA CYS A 107 15.51 -3.59 -0.70
C CYS A 107 16.81 -2.79 -0.90
N LYS A 108 16.96 -1.67 -0.17
CA LYS A 108 18.15 -0.80 -0.19
C LYS A 108 18.49 -0.17 -1.54
N THR A 109 17.65 -0.27 -2.56
CA THR A 109 17.82 0.45 -3.83
C THR A 109 17.88 1.96 -3.59
N ALA A 110 18.88 2.61 -4.19
CA ALA A 110 19.03 4.07 -4.20
C ALA A 110 17.84 4.78 -4.86
N SER A 111 17.72 6.09 -4.65
CA SER A 111 16.69 6.94 -5.26
C SER A 111 15.27 6.45 -4.98
N TYR A 112 14.98 6.19 -3.70
CA TYR A 112 13.72 5.66 -3.25
C TYR A 112 12.54 6.55 -3.68
N ALA A 113 11.58 5.94 -4.38
CA ALA A 113 10.37 6.58 -4.83
C ALA A 113 9.19 5.62 -4.68
N VAL A 114 8.00 6.21 -4.53
CA VAL A 114 6.75 5.47 -4.40
C VAL A 114 5.77 5.85 -5.52
N GLU A 115 4.78 5.02 -5.72
CA GLU A 115 3.61 5.29 -6.55
C GLU A 115 2.34 4.81 -5.85
N TYR A 116 1.23 5.49 -6.11
CA TYR A 116 -0.06 5.08 -5.59
C TYR A 116 -0.95 4.54 -6.70
N ARG A 117 -1.36 3.28 -6.55
CA ARG A 117 -2.22 2.59 -7.52
C ARG A 117 -3.71 2.65 -7.17
N GLY A 118 -4.07 3.25 -6.03
CA GLY A 118 -5.45 3.27 -5.54
C GLY A 118 -5.74 2.15 -4.53
N THR A 119 -6.97 2.12 -4.01
CA THR A 119 -7.50 0.93 -3.33
C THR A 119 -7.63 -0.19 -4.36
N ARG A 120 -7.12 -1.40 -4.04
CA ARG A 120 -7.26 -2.57 -4.93
C ARG A 120 -8.70 -2.66 -5.40
N THR A 121 -8.90 -2.58 -6.70
CA THR A 121 -10.22 -2.70 -7.31
C THR A 121 -10.80 -4.08 -6.98
N LYS A 122 -12.13 -4.22 -7.00
CA LYS A 122 -12.79 -5.55 -6.83
C LYS A 122 -12.22 -6.63 -7.77
N ARG A 123 -11.62 -6.22 -8.89
CA ARG A 123 -11.00 -7.08 -9.89
C ARG A 123 -9.61 -7.58 -9.47
N GLU A 124 -8.81 -6.73 -8.84
CA GLU A 124 -7.49 -7.10 -8.30
C GLU A 124 -7.63 -8.02 -7.08
N LYS A 125 -8.57 -7.73 -6.16
CA LYS A 125 -8.90 -8.64 -5.03
C LYS A 125 -9.37 -10.03 -5.49
N LYS A 126 -9.90 -10.13 -6.73
CA LYS A 126 -10.35 -11.40 -7.31
C LYS A 126 -9.19 -12.23 -7.87
N LEU A 127 -8.09 -11.59 -8.24
CA LEU A 127 -6.88 -12.25 -8.75
C LEU A 127 -6.00 -12.81 -7.63
N ASP A 128 -6.04 -12.23 -6.43
CA ASP A 128 -5.26 -12.75 -5.27
C ASP A 128 -5.93 -13.95 -4.58
N ARG A 129 -7.25 -14.11 -4.74
CA ARG A 129 -8.02 -15.25 -4.18
C ARG A 129 -7.40 -16.64 -4.50
N PRO A 130 -6.97 -16.94 -5.75
CA PRO A 130 -6.30 -18.20 -6.04
C PRO A 130 -4.92 -18.34 -5.37
N GLU A 131 -4.18 -17.25 -5.16
CA GLU A 131 -2.88 -17.31 -4.47
C GLU A 131 -3.07 -17.58 -2.97
N GLU A 132 -4.06 -16.92 -2.34
CA GLU A 132 -4.43 -17.18 -0.96
C GLU A 132 -4.95 -18.61 -0.77
N GLU A 133 -5.84 -19.08 -1.64
CA GLU A 133 -6.35 -20.46 -1.65
C GLU A 133 -5.18 -21.48 -1.76
N ASN A 134 -4.22 -21.24 -2.65
CA ASN A 134 -3.02 -22.09 -2.81
C ASN A 134 -2.12 -22.09 -1.57
N VAL A 135 -1.89 -20.92 -0.95
CA VAL A 135 -1.09 -20.82 0.28
C VAL A 135 -1.79 -21.53 1.44
N ASN A 136 -3.11 -21.41 1.53
CA ASN A 136 -3.92 -22.04 2.58
C ASN A 136 -3.97 -23.56 2.42
N GLU A 137 -4.06 -24.05 1.19
CA GLU A 137 -4.00 -25.48 0.87
C GLU A 137 -2.61 -26.06 1.17
N ALA A 138 -1.54 -25.37 0.77
CA ALA A 138 -0.18 -25.79 1.08
C ALA A 138 0.08 -25.85 2.59
N LYS A 139 -0.40 -24.86 3.36
CA LYS A 139 -0.30 -24.87 4.83
C LYS A 139 -1.07 -26.04 5.45
N LYS A 140 -2.28 -26.34 4.98
CA LYS A 140 -3.06 -27.49 5.46
C LYS A 140 -2.38 -28.83 5.16
N LYS A 141 -1.80 -28.99 3.96
CA LYS A 141 -1.07 -30.21 3.56
C LYS A 141 0.20 -30.44 4.39
N ILE A 142 0.92 -29.37 4.73
CA ILE A 142 2.10 -29.46 5.60
C ILE A 142 1.65 -29.86 7.02
N GLN A 143 0.59 -29.25 7.55
CA GLN A 143 0.06 -29.54 8.88
C GLN A 143 -0.46 -30.99 9.03
N SER A 144 -1.16 -31.51 8.02
CA SER A 144 -1.60 -32.91 8.02
C SER A 144 -0.44 -33.89 7.93
N THR A 145 0.60 -33.57 7.15
CA THR A 145 1.78 -34.44 7.01
C THR A 145 2.59 -34.50 8.30
N SER A 146 2.70 -33.39 9.05
CA SER A 146 3.34 -33.39 10.37
C SER A 146 2.59 -34.23 11.40
N GLN A 147 1.25 -34.21 11.38
CA GLN A 147 0.44 -35.01 12.32
C GLN A 147 0.54 -36.52 12.05
N ILE A 148 0.67 -36.92 10.77
CA ILE A 148 0.86 -38.32 10.38
C ILE A 148 2.27 -38.81 10.72
N ALA A 149 3.28 -37.93 10.67
CA ALA A 149 4.66 -38.28 11.01
C ALA A 149 4.87 -38.48 12.53
N ASP A 150 4.14 -37.75 13.38
CA ASP A 150 4.17 -37.93 14.84
C ASP A 150 3.47 -39.23 15.29
N GLU A 151 2.53 -39.78 14.52
CA GLU A 151 1.82 -41.03 14.83
C GLU A 151 2.62 -42.30 14.43
N LEU A 152 3.67 -42.15 13.60
CA LEU A 152 4.58 -43.23 13.20
C LEU A 152 5.85 -43.32 14.07
N VAL A 153 5.99 -42.45 15.07
CA VAL A 153 7.06 -42.49 16.08
C VAL A 153 6.44 -42.72 17.45
N GLN A 154 5.84 -43.90 17.65
CA GLN A 154 5.65 -44.46 18.99
C GLN A 154 6.33 -45.84 19.06
N PRO A 155 7.17 -46.09 20.08
CA PRO A 155 7.93 -47.34 20.23
C PRO A 155 7.05 -48.56 20.53
#